data_AF-A0A377KZE3-F1
#
_entry.id   AF-A0A377KZE3-F1
#
_cell.length_a   1.000
_cell.length_b   1.000
_cell.length_c   1.000
_cell.angle_alpha   90.00
_cell.angle_beta   90.00
_cell.angle_gamma   90.00
#
_symmetry.space_group_name_H-M   'P 1'
#
loop_
_entity.id
_entity.type
_entity.pdbx_description
1 polymer ?
#
loop_
_entity_poly.entity_id
_entity_poly.type
_entity_poly.pdbx_seq_one_letter_code
_entity_poly.pdbx_strand_id
1 'polypeptide(L)'
;MAEYAKTIYFIEETQNIEGSYIEVKTLFVNDDKQKAISIFEKLAQKKSSSFGLILSEYKIKAEESYFYQLLKHWTKLPADFYRRMNILNYRALAETKI
;
A
#
# COMPACT_ATOMS: atom_id res chain seq x y z
N MET A 1 9.45 -4.41 23.22
CA MET A 1 8.02 -4.22 22.89
C MET A 1 7.55 -5.45 22.12
N ALA A 2 6.26 -5.80 22.21
CA ALA A 2 5.74 -6.96 21.49
C ALA A 2 5.46 -6.58 20.02
N GLU A 3 5.83 -7.45 19.09
CA GLU A 3 5.51 -7.32 17.68
C GLU A 3 4.29 -8.17 17.34
N TYR A 4 3.46 -7.68 16.43
CA TYR A 4 2.25 -8.34 15.95
C TYR A 4 2.26 -8.46 14.44
N ALA A 5 1.64 -9.51 13.93
CA ALA A 5 1.39 -9.66 12.50
C ALA A 5 -0.01 -9.13 12.16
N LYS A 6 -0.11 -8.19 11.21
CA LYS A 6 -1.39 -7.71 10.67
C LYS A 6 -1.37 -7.71 9.15
N THR A 7 -2.52 -7.94 8.56
CA THR A 7 -2.74 -7.76 7.13
C THR A 7 -3.14 -6.31 6.88
N ILE A 8 -2.42 -5.63 5.99
CA ILE A 8 -2.63 -4.24 5.61
C ILE A 8 -2.75 -4.18 4.09
N TYR A 9 -3.74 -3.41 3.63
CA TYR A 9 -4.06 -3.18 2.25
C TYR A 9 -3.52 -1.84 1.81
N PHE A 10 -2.77 -1.83 0.71
CA PHE A 10 -2.22 -0.63 0.11
C PHE A 10 -2.84 -0.43 -1.27
N ILE A 11 -3.20 0.79 -1.60
CA ILE A 11 -3.49 1.19 -2.97
C ILE A 11 -2.33 2.05 -3.43
N GLU A 12 -1.67 1.64 -4.50
CA GLU A 12 -0.41 2.19 -4.97
C GLU A 12 -0.57 2.56 -6.44
N GLU A 13 -0.02 3.71 -6.84
CA GLU A 13 0.05 4.13 -8.23
C GLU A 13 1.50 4.14 -8.68
N THR A 14 1.79 3.44 -9.77
CA THR A 14 3.09 3.53 -10.44
C THR A 14 3.29 4.97 -10.95
N GLN A 15 4.43 5.57 -10.67
CA GLN A 15 4.76 6.92 -11.14
C GLN A 15 5.81 6.91 -12.23
N ASN A 16 6.80 6.03 -12.10
CA ASN A 16 7.91 5.94 -13.03
C ASN A 16 8.46 4.51 -13.07
N ILE A 17 9.01 4.12 -14.21
CA ILE A 17 9.70 2.84 -14.41
C ILE A 17 11.06 3.16 -15.04
N GLU A 18 12.12 3.00 -14.26
CA GLU A 18 13.50 3.23 -14.69
C GLU A 18 14.29 1.92 -14.64
N GLY A 19 14.38 1.24 -15.78
CA GLY A 19 15.02 -0.08 -15.86
C GLY A 19 14.29 -1.10 -14.98
N SER A 20 14.95 -1.56 -13.90
CA SER A 20 14.37 -2.49 -12.92
C SER A 20 13.74 -1.81 -11.71
N TYR A 21 13.76 -0.48 -11.64
CA TYR A 21 13.19 0.30 -10.54
C TYR A 21 11.81 0.80 -10.89
N ILE A 22 10.85 0.56 -9.99
CA ILE A 22 9.48 1.09 -10.10
C ILE A 22 9.31 2.07 -8.95
N GLU A 23 9.04 3.32 -9.28
CA GLU A 23 8.62 4.32 -8.30
C GLU A 23 7.11 4.21 -8.13
N VAL A 24 6.65 4.00 -6.90
CA VAL A 24 5.24 3.93 -6.57
C VAL A 24 4.87 5.02 -5.58
N LYS A 25 3.69 5.59 -5.78
CA LYS A 25 3.04 6.49 -4.84
C LYS A 25 1.92 5.74 -4.15
N THR A 26 2.06 5.52 -2.85
CA THR A 26 0.94 5.05 -2.03
C THR A 26 -0.17 6.12 -2.04
N LEU A 27 -1.40 5.68 -2.26
CA LEU A 27 -2.61 6.53 -2.31
C LEU A 27 -3.60 6.23 -1.19
N PHE A 28 -3.51 5.03 -0.61
CA PHE A 28 -4.36 4.63 0.50
C PHE A 28 -3.73 3.47 1.26
N VAL A 29 -3.95 3.44 2.58
CA VAL A 29 -3.59 2.32 3.45
C VAL A 29 -4.74 2.02 4.40
N ASN A 30 -5.09 0.75 4.57
CA ASN A 30 -6.12 0.33 5.52
C ASN A 30 -5.93 -1.12 5.98
N ASP A 31 -6.46 -1.47 7.14
CA ASP A 31 -6.53 -2.85 7.63
C ASP A 31 -7.87 -3.53 7.29
N ASP A 32 -8.87 -2.78 6.82
CA ASP A 32 -10.12 -3.32 6.30
C ASP A 32 -10.05 -3.58 4.78
N LYS A 33 -10.17 -4.86 4.42
CA LYS A 33 -10.14 -5.33 3.03
C LYS A 33 -11.26 -4.74 2.17
N GLN A 34 -12.50 -4.76 2.67
CA GLN A 34 -13.67 -4.34 1.90
C GLN A 34 -13.62 -2.84 1.63
N LYS A 35 -13.16 -2.07 2.62
CA LYS A 35 -12.90 -0.64 2.46
C LYS A 35 -11.82 -0.37 1.43
N ALA A 36 -10.70 -1.10 1.46
CA ALA A 36 -9.65 -0.96 0.47
C ALA A 36 -10.12 -1.29 -0.95
N ILE A 37 -10.87 -2.39 -1.14
CA ILE A 37 -11.47 -2.75 -2.42
C ILE A 37 -12.41 -1.64 -2.92
N SER A 38 -13.32 -1.15 -2.07
CA SER A 38 -14.26 -0.09 -2.46
C SER A 38 -13.57 1.21 -2.86
N ILE A 39 -12.48 1.58 -2.19
CA ILE A 39 -11.69 2.77 -2.55
C ILE A 39 -10.91 2.53 -3.85
N PHE A 40 -10.34 1.33 -4.04
CA PHE A 40 -9.64 0.97 -5.27
C PHE A 40 -10.55 1.09 -6.49
N GLU A 41 -11.75 0.50 -6.44
CA GLU A 41 -12.72 0.56 -7.55
C GLU A 41 -13.10 2.01 -7.88
N LYS A 42 -13.32 2.86 -6.86
CA LYS A 42 -13.60 4.29 -7.06
C LYS A 42 -12.44 5.05 -7.68
N LEU A 43 -11.20 4.70 -7.33
CA LEU A 43 -10.00 5.31 -7.93
C LEU A 43 -9.79 4.84 -9.36
N ALA A 44 -9.97 3.54 -9.61
CA ALA A 44 -9.84 2.92 -10.93
C ALA A 44 -10.85 3.49 -11.95
N GLN A 45 -12.09 3.75 -11.53
CA GLN A 45 -13.11 4.37 -12.40
C GLN A 45 -12.81 5.83 -12.75
N LYS A 46 -12.11 6.55 -11.87
CA LYS A 46 -11.84 7.99 -12.03
C LYS A 46 -10.60 8.29 -12.87
N LYS A 47 -9.67 7.34 -12.98
CA LYS A 47 -8.39 7.57 -13.66
C LYS A 47 -8.45 7.07 -15.10
N SER A 48 -8.10 7.95 -16.04
CA SER A 48 -7.84 7.60 -17.44
C SER A 48 -6.33 7.53 -17.75
N SER A 49 -5.49 7.43 -16.72
CA SER A 49 -4.05 7.74 -16.82
C SER A 49 -3.18 6.57 -17.24
N SER A 50 -2.11 6.90 -17.97
CA SER A 50 -1.01 6.08 -18.49
C SER A 50 -0.15 5.32 -17.47
N PHE A 51 -0.64 5.14 -16.23
CA PHE A 51 0.11 4.46 -15.18
C PHE A 51 -0.83 3.57 -14.35
N GLY A 52 -0.28 2.43 -13.89
CA GLY A 52 -1.04 1.36 -13.27
C GLY A 52 -1.37 1.65 -11.81
N LEU A 53 -2.60 1.36 -11.41
CA LEU A 53 -3.07 1.37 -10.04
C LEU A 53 -3.12 -0.07 -9.53
N ILE A 54 -2.50 -0.35 -8.39
CA ILE A 54 -2.43 -1.69 -7.80
C ILE A 54 -3.07 -1.66 -6.41
N LEU A 55 -3.88 -2.68 -6.10
CA LEU A 55 -4.31 -3.01 -4.76
C LEU A 55 -3.48 -4.19 -4.26
N SER A 56 -2.71 -3.95 -3.21
CA SER A 56 -1.77 -4.89 -2.61
C SER A 56 -2.23 -5.32 -1.22
N GLU A 57 -2.07 -6.59 -0.90
CA GLU A 57 -2.24 -7.17 0.43
C GLU A 57 -0.85 -7.50 0.99
N TYR A 58 -0.51 -6.88 2.12
CA TYR A 58 0.74 -7.12 2.84
C TYR A 58 0.44 -7.70 4.22
N LYS A 59 1.03 -8.85 4.54
CA LYS A 59 1.10 -9.34 5.93
C LYS A 59 2.38 -8.81 6.53
N ILE A 60 2.27 -7.86 7.46
CA ILE A 60 3.40 -7.15 8.07
C ILE A 60 3.55 -7.56 9.52
N LYS A 61 4.79 -7.78 9.97
CA LYS A 61 5.13 -7.91 11.38
C LYS A 61 5.78 -6.61 11.86
N ALA A 62 5.19 -5.98 12.87
CA ALA A 62 5.70 -4.74 13.45
C ALA A 62 5.14 -4.48 14.85
N GLU A 63 5.64 -3.44 15.52
CA GLU A 63 5.07 -2.95 16.77
C GLU A 63 3.69 -2.30 16.56
N GLU A 64 2.86 -2.25 17.61
CA GLU A 64 1.54 -1.61 17.54
C GLU A 64 1.61 -0.13 17.12
N SER A 65 2.62 0.59 17.62
CA SER A 65 2.88 2.00 17.29
C SER A 65 3.12 2.22 15.79
N TYR A 66 3.72 1.24 15.11
CA TYR A 66 3.96 1.25 13.68
C TYR A 66 2.63 1.18 12.92
N PHE A 67 1.74 0.25 13.27
CA PHE A 67 0.43 0.12 12.64
C PHE A 67 -0.41 1.38 12.86
N TYR A 68 -0.38 1.95 14.05
CA TYR A 68 -1.09 3.21 14.34
C TYR A 68 -0.62 4.34 13.41
N GLN A 69 0.70 4.54 13.30
CA GLN A 69 1.28 5.57 12.43
C GLN A 69 0.96 5.32 10.96
N LEU A 70 1.10 4.07 10.51
CA LEU A 70 0.78 3.67 9.15
C LEU A 70 -0.69 3.95 8.81
N LEU A 71 -1.64 3.47 9.62
CA LEU A 71 -3.07 3.61 9.31
C LEU A 71 -3.57 5.06 9.39
N LYS A 72 -2.98 5.90 10.26
CA LYS A 72 -3.42 7.30 10.42
C LYS A 72 -2.63 8.33 9.61
N HIS A 73 -1.35 8.06 9.33
CA HIS A 73 -0.42 9.08 8.87
C HIS A 73 0.42 8.69 7.66
N TRP A 74 0.12 7.57 6.98
CA TRP A 74 0.91 7.08 5.83
C TRP A 74 1.27 8.16 4.79
N THR A 75 0.40 9.15 4.54
CA THR A 75 0.64 10.27 3.60
C THR A 75 1.79 11.19 4.00
N LYS A 76 2.20 11.17 5.27
CA LYS A 76 3.23 12.03 5.85
C LYS A 76 4.42 11.24 6.38
N LEU A 77 4.42 9.91 6.22
CA LEU A 77 5.52 9.09 6.71
C LEU A 77 6.73 9.23 5.79
N PRO A 78 7.93 9.40 6.35
CA PRO A 78 9.13 9.50 5.56
C PRO A 78 9.49 8.14 4.94
N ALA A 79 10.24 8.14 3.84
CA ALA A 79 10.56 6.92 3.10
C ALA A 79 11.31 5.87 3.95
N ASP A 80 12.11 6.30 4.92
CA ASP A 80 12.83 5.42 5.84
C ASP A 80 11.91 4.70 6.84
N PHE A 81 10.70 5.21 7.10
CA PHE A 81 9.70 4.52 7.92
C PHE A 81 9.39 3.13 7.35
N TYR A 82 9.18 3.06 6.04
CA TYR A 82 8.84 1.82 5.34
C TYR A 82 9.99 0.80 5.32
N ARG A 83 11.24 1.23 5.57
CA ARG A 83 12.41 0.31 5.70
C ARG A 83 12.35 -0.56 6.95
N ARG A 84 11.56 -0.16 7.95
CA ARG A 84 11.35 -0.93 9.18
C ARG A 84 10.23 -1.97 9.05
N MET A 85 9.56 -2.01 7.91
CA MET A 85 8.48 -2.94 7.64
C MET A 85 9.02 -4.35 7.40
N ASN A 86 8.72 -5.29 8.29
CA ASN A 86 9.00 -6.70 8.04
C ASN A 86 7.81 -7.34 7.30
N ILE A 87 7.93 -7.47 5.98
CA ILE A 87 6.92 -8.08 5.12
C ILE A 87 7.04 -9.60 5.23
N LEU A 88 6.03 -10.24 5.82
CA LEU A 88 5.93 -11.70 5.90
C LEU A 88 5.32 -12.31 4.62
N ASN A 89 4.39 -11.58 3.98
CA ASN A 89 3.74 -12.02 2.75
C ASN A 89 3.26 -10.80 1.95
N TYR A 90 3.29 -10.92 0.63
CA TYR A 90 2.78 -9.94 -0.31
C TYR A 90 1.92 -10.62 -1.38
N ARG A 91 0.80 -9.99 -1.73
CA ARG A 91 -0.06 -10.40 -2.83
C ARG A 91 -0.71 -9.20 -3.51
N ALA A 92 -0.56 -9.08 -4.83
CA ALA A 92 -1.39 -8.18 -5.63
C ALA A 92 -2.81 -8.78 -5.74
N LEU A 93 -3.82 -8.01 -5.33
CA LEU A 93 -5.22 -8.40 -5.36
C LEU A 93 -5.94 -7.91 -6.61
N ALA A 94 -5.57 -6.74 -7.11
CA ALA A 94 -6.08 -6.15 -8.34
C ALA A 94 -5.07 -5.17 -8.91
N GLU A 95 -5.09 -5.00 -10.23
CA GLU A 95 -4.26 -4.04 -10.94
C GLU A 95 -5.02 -3.49 -12.15
N THR A 96 -4.92 -2.19 -12.38
CA THR A 96 -5.35 -1.59 -13.65
C THR A 96 -4.20 -1.66 -14.64
N LYS A 97 -4.47 -2.15 -15.85
CA LYS A 97 -3.45 -2.18 -16.91
C LYS A 97 -3.04 -0.76 -17.30
N ILE A 98 -1.75 -0.61 -17.56
CA ILE A 98 -1.14 0.59 -18.17
C ILE A 98 -1.54 0.69 -19.64
#